data_AF-A0A9E6JXF9-F1
#
_entry.id   AF-A0A9E6JXF9-F1
#
_cell.length_a   1.000
_cell.length_b   1.000
_cell.length_c   1.000
_cell.angle_alpha   90.00
_cell.angle_beta   90.00
_cell.angle_gamma   90.00
#
_symmetry.space_group_name_H-M   'P 1'
#
loop_
_entity.id
_entity.type
_entity.pdbx_description
1 polymer ?
#
loop_
_entity_poly.entity_id
_entity_poly.type
_entity_poly.pdbx_seq_one_letter_code
_entity_poly.pdbx_strand_id
1 'polypeptide(L)'
;MKKNTRGFSIIIALGIVLIITLIAFYILEYIIPFSRNVKGIENATKSYYLALSGQENALFFIRENGIGVGDTKVFSGTSSSAYNIISTGTTLPLEGFGTSDFDKDWSKISPSQSVQVFLPTGINWANVNIYFRVPYFSDNLEMSSTGDIVNWQILGKTDVLNADDGQRFSSGDICNSSLTGAGICPGTVLNSLKTGFLLDNTSSDIPNFYNNNCNSNNYDCILKLSIISDLIAERGIEEGKKIPYLEYRIDFDDQAIPTNIIQIEIGGLSYGFRKDFTLYYPLDSLIDAYDFTVFQ
;
A
#
# COMPACT_ATOMS: atom_id res chain seq x y z
N MET A 1 71.54 -0.34 -62.87
CA MET A 1 70.12 -0.29 -62.47
C MET A 1 69.80 1.12 -61.95
N LYS A 2 69.06 1.93 -62.72
CA LYS A 2 68.65 3.29 -62.32
C LYS A 2 67.65 3.16 -61.15
N LYS A 3 68.03 3.66 -59.97
CA LYS A 3 67.17 3.72 -58.78
C LYS A 3 66.01 4.68 -59.07
N ASN A 4 64.84 4.15 -59.40
CA ASN A 4 63.60 4.92 -59.58
C ASN A 4 62.97 5.21 -58.21
N THR A 5 63.65 6.03 -57.40
CA THR A 5 63.27 6.35 -56.01
C THR A 5 61.99 7.17 -55.90
N ARG A 6 61.62 7.93 -56.95
CA ARG A 6 60.43 8.78 -56.95
C ARG A 6 59.13 7.98 -57.07
N GLY A 7 59.09 6.96 -57.94
CA GLY A 7 57.91 6.10 -58.09
C GLY A 7 57.65 5.24 -56.83
N PHE A 8 58.72 4.73 -56.22
CA PHE A 8 58.64 3.95 -54.98
C PHE A 8 58.16 4.79 -53.78
N SER A 9 58.59 6.06 -53.69
CA SER A 9 58.13 7.02 -52.67
C SER A 9 56.62 7.30 -52.76
N ILE A 10 56.09 7.47 -53.97
CA ILE A 10 54.64 7.71 -54.18
C ILE A 10 53.82 6.50 -53.74
N ILE A 11 54.26 5.29 -54.06
CA ILE A 11 53.57 4.05 -53.68
C ILE A 11 53.54 3.87 -52.16
N ILE A 12 54.66 4.16 -51.48
CA ILE A 12 54.73 4.12 -50.01
C ILE A 12 53.82 5.18 -49.40
N ALA A 13 53.82 6.40 -49.92
CA ALA A 13 52.95 7.47 -49.44
C ALA A 13 51.46 7.10 -49.58
N LEU A 14 51.07 6.53 -50.72
CA LEU A 14 49.70 6.04 -50.94
C LEU A 14 49.32 4.93 -49.97
N GLY A 15 50.23 3.97 -49.73
CA GLY A 15 50.00 2.89 -48.77
C GLY A 15 49.83 3.40 -47.34
N ILE A 16 50.65 4.38 -46.91
CA ILE A 16 50.56 4.98 -45.59
C ILE A 16 49.24 5.76 -45.42
N VAL A 17 48.84 6.55 -46.41
CA VAL A 17 47.56 7.29 -46.37
C VAL A 17 46.37 6.34 -46.28
N LEU A 18 46.42 5.22 -47.01
CA LEU A 18 45.36 4.20 -46.97
C LEU A 18 45.29 3.51 -45.60
N ILE A 19 46.43 3.22 -44.97
CA ILE A 19 46.48 2.66 -43.62
C ILE A 19 45.95 3.67 -42.59
N ILE A 20 46.36 4.94 -42.67
CA ILE A 20 45.91 5.98 -41.73
C ILE A 20 44.40 6.19 -41.84
N THR A 21 43.83 6.20 -43.04
CA THR A 21 42.38 6.33 -43.24
C THR A 21 41.61 5.13 -42.69
N LEU A 22 42.11 3.91 -42.90
CA LEU A 22 41.52 2.70 -42.30
C LEU A 22 41.54 2.73 -40.77
N ILE A 23 42.65 3.15 -40.17
CA ILE A 23 42.77 3.30 -38.71
C ILE A 23 41.80 4.37 -38.21
N ALA A 24 41.65 5.49 -38.92
CA ALA A 24 40.71 6.54 -38.55
C ALA A 24 39.24 6.05 -38.57
N PHE A 25 38.85 5.25 -39.57
CA PHE A 25 37.52 4.63 -39.61
C PHE A 25 37.31 3.66 -38.46
N TYR A 26 38.30 2.80 -38.17
CA TYR A 26 38.23 1.85 -37.06
C TYR A 26 38.06 2.55 -35.70
N ILE A 27 38.79 3.66 -35.49
CA ILE A 27 38.66 4.46 -34.26
C ILE A 27 37.28 5.14 -34.19
N LEU A 28 36.76 5.66 -35.29
CA LEU A 28 35.41 6.26 -35.35
C LEU A 28 34.32 5.23 -35.02
N GLU A 29 34.41 4.02 -35.57
CA GLU A 29 33.48 2.92 -35.28
C GLU A 29 33.50 2.50 -33.82
N TYR A 30 34.65 2.60 -33.14
CA TYR A 30 34.76 2.30 -31.71
C TYR A 30 34.22 3.43 -30.81
N ILE A 31 34.40 4.69 -31.21
CA ILE A 31 33.98 5.87 -30.41
C ILE A 31 32.47 6.11 -30.49
N ILE A 32 31.84 5.92 -31.66
CA ILE A 32 30.41 6.16 -31.86
C ILE A 32 29.50 5.37 -30.87
N PRO A 33 29.67 4.05 -30.66
CA PRO A 33 28.86 3.30 -29.70
C PRO A 33 29.13 3.74 -28.26
N PHE A 34 30.37 4.11 -27.92
CA PHE A 34 30.70 4.63 -26.58
C PHE A 34 29.96 5.95 -26.31
N SER A 35 29.94 6.88 -27.27
CA SER A 35 29.20 8.14 -27.17
C SER A 35 27.68 7.93 -27.01
N ARG A 36 27.10 6.96 -27.73
CA ARG A 36 25.67 6.62 -27.61
C ARG A 36 25.35 6.03 -26.23
N ASN A 37 26.21 5.15 -25.72
CA ASN A 37 26.03 4.56 -24.38
C ASN A 37 26.14 5.60 -23.27
N VAL A 38 27.10 6.53 -23.36
CA VAL A 38 27.23 7.64 -22.40
C VAL A 38 25.99 8.52 -22.40
N LYS A 39 25.45 8.88 -23.57
CA LYS A 39 24.19 9.63 -23.66
C LYS A 39 22.99 8.87 -23.09
N GLY A 40 22.94 7.55 -23.26
CA GLY A 40 21.91 6.71 -22.66
C GLY A 40 21.96 6.74 -21.13
N ILE A 41 23.16 6.60 -20.56
CA ILE A 41 23.38 6.68 -19.10
C ILE A 41 23.04 8.08 -18.57
N GLU A 42 23.45 9.13 -19.27
CA GLU A 42 23.13 10.52 -18.91
C GLU A 42 21.62 10.75 -18.90
N ASN A 43 20.91 10.32 -19.94
CA ASN A 43 19.46 10.48 -20.03
C ASN A 43 18.71 9.64 -18.99
N ALA A 44 19.16 8.42 -18.71
CA ALA A 44 18.60 7.59 -17.63
C ALA A 44 18.82 8.26 -16.27
N THR A 45 20.02 8.78 -16.01
CA THR A 45 20.35 9.52 -14.77
C THR A 45 19.50 10.78 -14.64
N LYS A 46 19.32 11.52 -15.74
CA LYS A 46 18.46 12.69 -15.78
C LYS A 46 16.99 12.35 -15.48
N SER A 47 16.47 11.26 -16.05
CA SER A 47 15.11 10.77 -15.75
C SER A 47 14.93 10.41 -14.26
N TYR A 48 15.96 9.82 -13.64
CA TYR A 48 15.98 9.51 -12.22
C TYR A 48 15.90 10.77 -11.35
N TYR A 49 16.76 11.77 -11.60
CA TYR A 49 16.73 13.02 -10.84
C TYR A 49 15.46 13.85 -11.06
N LEU A 50 14.88 13.79 -12.26
CA LEU A 50 13.58 14.42 -12.53
C LEU A 50 12.47 13.80 -11.69
N ALA A 51 12.45 12.47 -11.56
CA ALA A 51 11.50 11.78 -10.72
C ALA A 51 11.69 12.14 -9.23
N LEU A 52 12.93 12.18 -8.73
CA LEU A 52 13.23 12.64 -7.36
C LEU A 52 12.77 14.09 -7.11
N SER A 53 12.96 14.99 -8.08
CA SER A 53 12.40 16.34 -7.99
C SER A 53 10.86 16.31 -7.92
N GLY A 54 10.21 15.36 -8.59
CA GLY A 54 8.78 15.12 -8.46
C GLY A 54 8.37 14.73 -7.04
N GLN A 55 9.16 13.88 -6.36
CA GLN A 55 8.93 13.52 -4.95
C GLN A 55 9.02 14.73 -4.02
N GLU A 56 10.09 15.52 -4.13
CA GLU A 56 10.24 16.72 -3.29
C GLU A 56 9.10 17.72 -3.51
N ASN A 57 8.67 17.90 -4.77
CA ASN A 57 7.52 18.74 -5.09
C ASN A 57 6.22 18.19 -4.50
N ALA A 58 6.00 16.87 -4.55
CA ALA A 58 4.83 16.24 -3.97
C ALA A 58 4.80 16.39 -2.44
N LEU A 59 5.94 16.18 -1.77
CA LEU A 59 6.06 16.35 -0.32
C LEU A 59 5.88 17.81 0.10
N PHE A 60 6.49 18.74 -0.63
CA PHE A 60 6.28 20.17 -0.42
C PHE A 60 4.80 20.54 -0.59
N PHE A 61 4.15 20.02 -1.63
CA PHE A 61 2.74 20.26 -1.89
C PHE A 61 1.84 19.69 -0.79
N ILE A 62 2.10 18.47 -0.32
CA ILE A 62 1.41 17.86 0.83
C ILE A 62 1.49 18.77 2.05
N ARG A 63 2.70 19.28 2.35
CA ARG A 63 2.93 20.18 3.48
C ARG A 63 2.19 21.52 3.33
N GLU A 64 2.32 22.19 2.19
CA GLU A 64 1.73 23.52 1.95
C GLU A 64 0.20 23.49 1.93
N ASN A 65 -0.37 22.44 1.34
CA ASN A 65 -1.82 22.30 1.24
C ASN A 65 -2.44 21.58 2.44
N GLY A 66 -1.60 21.17 3.41
CA GLY A 66 -2.05 20.45 4.59
C GLY A 66 -2.79 19.17 4.24
N ILE A 67 -2.38 18.45 3.18
CA ILE A 67 -2.97 17.17 2.78
C ILE A 67 -2.75 16.20 3.93
N GLY A 68 -3.77 16.09 4.77
CA GLY A 68 -3.77 15.31 5.98
C GLY A 68 -4.77 14.18 5.90
N VAL A 69 -5.04 13.58 7.06
CA VAL A 69 -6.11 12.59 7.18
C VAL A 69 -7.45 13.31 7.00
N GLY A 70 -8.17 12.98 5.92
CA GLY A 70 -9.42 13.68 5.57
C GLY A 70 -9.51 14.16 4.13
N ASP A 71 -8.38 14.40 3.45
CA ASP A 71 -8.40 15.06 2.14
C ASP A 71 -8.65 14.08 0.99
N THR A 72 -9.73 14.32 0.24
CA THR A 72 -10.16 13.50 -0.91
C THR A 72 -9.70 14.05 -2.26
N LYS A 73 -8.39 14.10 -2.51
CA LYS A 73 -7.88 14.78 -3.70
C LYS A 73 -6.72 14.02 -4.37
N VAL A 74 -6.90 13.75 -5.67
CA VAL A 74 -5.81 13.33 -6.54
C VAL A 74 -5.18 14.59 -7.15
N PHE A 75 -3.91 14.83 -6.85
CA PHE A 75 -3.19 15.99 -7.38
C PHE A 75 -2.17 15.54 -8.41
N SER A 76 -2.18 16.17 -9.59
CA SER A 76 -1.19 15.93 -10.63
C SER A 76 -0.37 17.17 -10.95
N GLY A 77 0.96 17.05 -10.94
CA GLY A 77 1.87 18.08 -11.44
C GLY A 77 2.13 17.91 -12.94
N THR A 78 1.95 18.96 -13.75
CA THR A 78 2.31 18.93 -15.18
C THR A 78 3.67 19.57 -15.44
N SER A 79 4.70 18.74 -15.64
CA SER A 79 5.95 19.05 -16.36
C SER A 79 6.77 17.77 -16.60
N SER A 80 8.03 17.88 -17.07
CA SER A 80 8.99 16.76 -17.22
C SER A 80 9.23 15.93 -15.95
N SER A 81 8.84 16.47 -14.79
CA SER A 81 8.55 15.71 -13.57
C SER A 81 7.04 15.73 -13.32
N ALA A 82 6.43 14.54 -13.35
CA ALA A 82 5.04 14.33 -13.00
C ALA A 82 4.97 13.69 -11.62
N TYR A 83 3.98 14.06 -10.83
CA TYR A 83 3.66 13.35 -9.60
C TYR A 83 2.15 13.26 -9.45
N ASN A 84 1.67 12.14 -8.91
CA ASN A 84 0.29 11.94 -8.46
C ASN A 84 0.29 11.68 -6.95
N ILE A 85 -0.51 12.44 -6.21
CA ILE A 85 -0.76 12.17 -4.79
C ILE A 85 -2.11 11.47 -4.68
N ILE A 86 -2.15 10.30 -4.05
CA ILE A 86 -3.37 9.53 -3.80
C ILE A 86 -3.51 9.40 -2.27
N SER A 87 -4.55 10.03 -1.74
CA SER A 87 -4.85 10.06 -0.29
C SER A 87 -6.21 9.46 0.05
N THR A 88 -6.89 8.84 -0.92
CA THR A 88 -8.19 8.20 -0.72
C THR A 88 -8.34 6.89 -1.48
N GLY A 89 -9.18 6.01 -0.93
CA GLY A 89 -9.59 4.77 -1.55
C GLY A 89 -11.03 4.43 -1.19
N THR A 90 -11.70 3.66 -2.04
CA THR A 90 -12.96 2.98 -1.69
C THR A 90 -12.72 1.75 -0.83
N THR A 91 -11.48 1.25 -0.81
CA THR A 91 -11.05 0.15 0.05
C THR A 91 -9.89 0.59 0.95
N LEU A 92 -9.86 0.07 2.18
CA LEU A 92 -8.72 0.18 3.09
C LEU A 92 -8.20 -1.21 3.47
N PRO A 93 -6.93 -1.55 3.19
CA PRO A 93 -5.98 -0.76 2.41
C PRO A 93 -6.43 -0.59 0.94
N LEU A 94 -5.77 0.32 0.22
CA LEU A 94 -5.89 0.37 -1.23
C LEU A 94 -5.51 -0.99 -1.83
N GLU A 95 -6.25 -1.44 -2.84
CA GLU A 95 -5.96 -2.68 -3.56
C GLU A 95 -4.49 -2.73 -4.00
N GLY A 96 -3.79 -3.81 -3.66
CA GLY A 96 -2.39 -4.05 -3.96
C GLY A 96 -1.38 -3.41 -3.00
N PHE A 97 -1.84 -2.70 -1.96
CA PHE A 97 -0.99 -1.91 -1.05
C PHE A 97 -1.17 -2.19 0.44
N GLY A 98 -1.85 -3.28 0.76
CA GLY A 98 -1.91 -3.83 2.09
C GLY A 98 -0.55 -4.27 2.63
N THR A 99 -0.43 -4.23 3.96
CA THR A 99 0.80 -4.57 4.68
C THR A 99 0.97 -6.06 4.99
N SER A 100 0.02 -6.91 4.59
CA SER A 100 0.09 -8.37 4.76
C SER A 100 1.27 -8.99 3.99
N ASP A 101 1.86 -10.03 4.56
CA ASP A 101 2.91 -10.81 3.90
C ASP A 101 2.36 -11.80 2.86
N PHE A 102 1.06 -12.09 2.93
CA PHE A 102 0.41 -13.15 2.15
C PHE A 102 -0.45 -12.62 1.02
N ASP A 103 -1.01 -11.41 1.19
CA ASP A 103 -1.92 -10.81 0.22
C ASP A 103 -1.81 -9.29 0.24
N LYS A 104 -1.57 -8.73 -0.93
CA LYS A 104 -1.37 -7.29 -1.07
C LYS A 104 -2.66 -6.49 -0.95
N ASP A 105 -3.83 -7.12 -0.91
CA ASP A 105 -5.10 -6.39 -0.75
C ASP A 105 -5.50 -6.25 0.72
N TRP A 106 -4.65 -6.70 1.65
CA TRP A 106 -4.95 -6.81 3.08
C TRP A 106 -3.88 -6.19 3.96
N SER A 107 -4.29 -5.55 5.06
CA SER A 107 -3.36 -4.95 6.02
C SER A 107 -3.29 -5.75 7.31
N LYS A 108 -2.12 -5.74 7.96
CA LYS A 108 -1.93 -6.37 9.27
C LYS A 108 -2.51 -5.51 10.39
N ILE A 109 -3.10 -6.16 11.38
CA ILE A 109 -3.48 -5.58 12.67
C ILE A 109 -3.03 -6.55 13.77
N SER A 110 -2.41 -6.04 14.84
CA SER A 110 -1.87 -6.85 15.95
C SER A 110 -2.42 -6.35 17.29
N PRO A 111 -2.37 -7.14 18.38
CA PRO A 111 -2.88 -6.71 19.70
C PRO A 111 -2.33 -5.38 20.21
N SER A 112 -1.09 -5.03 19.83
CA SER A 112 -0.44 -3.77 20.20
C SER A 112 -0.62 -2.65 19.16
N GLN A 113 -1.40 -2.88 18.11
CA GLN A 113 -1.60 -1.93 17.01
C GLN A 113 -3.09 -1.76 16.74
N SER A 114 -3.62 -0.61 17.15
CA SER A 114 -4.98 -0.23 16.75
C SER A 114 -4.95 0.41 15.36
N VAL A 115 -6.05 0.23 14.63
CA VAL A 115 -6.26 0.89 13.34
C VAL A 115 -7.29 1.98 13.56
N GLN A 116 -6.93 3.20 13.18
CA GLN A 116 -7.82 4.34 13.22
C GLN A 116 -8.16 4.79 11.80
N VAL A 117 -9.44 4.96 11.49
CA VAL A 117 -9.92 5.40 10.17
C VAL A 117 -10.78 6.64 10.36
N PHE A 118 -10.50 7.69 9.59
CA PHE A 118 -11.31 8.89 9.56
C PHE A 118 -12.47 8.71 8.58
N LEU A 119 -13.66 9.03 9.05
CA LEU A 119 -14.91 8.83 8.36
C LEU A 119 -15.43 10.21 7.92
N PRO A 120 -15.30 10.58 6.64
CA PRO A 120 -15.92 11.79 6.11
C PRO A 120 -17.43 11.77 6.30
N THR A 121 -18.08 12.92 6.14
CA THR A 121 -19.56 13.00 6.11
C THR A 121 -20.15 12.36 4.85
N GLY A 122 -21.36 11.82 4.99
CA GLY A 122 -22.11 11.21 3.89
C GLY A 122 -21.92 9.70 3.68
N ILE A 123 -21.15 8.99 4.52
CA ILE A 123 -20.94 7.53 4.40
C ILE A 123 -22.25 6.76 4.57
N ASN A 124 -22.53 5.90 3.60
CA ASN A 124 -23.61 4.93 3.67
C ASN A 124 -23.13 3.63 4.32
N TRP A 125 -23.28 3.54 5.64
CA TRP A 125 -22.90 2.36 6.41
C TRP A 125 -23.64 1.07 6.07
N ALA A 126 -24.77 1.14 5.36
CA ALA A 126 -25.44 -0.07 4.88
C ALA A 126 -24.62 -0.86 3.85
N ASN A 127 -23.65 -0.20 3.20
CA ASN A 127 -22.77 -0.80 2.19
C ASN A 127 -21.32 -0.95 2.67
N VAL A 128 -21.02 -0.57 3.92
CA VAL A 128 -19.65 -0.67 4.44
C VAL A 128 -19.42 -2.06 5.01
N ASN A 129 -18.45 -2.77 4.42
CA ASN A 129 -18.10 -4.12 4.82
C ASN A 129 -16.71 -4.14 5.44
N ILE A 130 -16.64 -4.50 6.73
CA ILE A 130 -15.37 -4.68 7.45
C ILE A 130 -15.05 -6.16 7.52
N TYR A 131 -13.94 -6.56 6.91
CA TYR A 131 -13.47 -7.92 6.86
C TYR A 131 -12.24 -8.14 7.72
N PHE A 132 -12.22 -9.26 8.43
CA PHE A 132 -11.04 -9.78 9.12
C PHE A 132 -10.74 -11.20 8.69
N ARG A 133 -9.48 -11.58 8.60
CA ARG A 133 -9.06 -12.98 8.44
C ARG A 133 -7.74 -13.25 9.14
N VAL A 134 -7.46 -14.53 9.30
CA VAL A 134 -6.15 -15.00 9.76
C VAL A 134 -5.24 -15.16 8.53
N PRO A 135 -3.95 -14.78 8.62
CA PRO A 135 -3.02 -15.01 7.54
C PRO A 135 -2.97 -16.50 7.17
N TYR A 136 -2.90 -16.81 5.88
CA TYR A 136 -2.96 -18.20 5.44
C TYR A 136 -1.62 -18.92 5.69
N PHE A 137 -1.58 -19.72 6.77
CA PHE A 137 -0.38 -20.48 7.15
C PHE A 137 -0.37 -21.94 6.69
N SER A 138 -1.53 -22.61 6.70
CA SER A 138 -1.67 -24.02 6.27
C SER A 138 -3.14 -24.40 6.01
N ASP A 139 -3.36 -25.53 5.33
CA ASP A 139 -4.70 -26.05 5.04
C ASP A 139 -5.46 -26.64 6.24
N ASN A 140 -4.80 -26.85 7.39
CA ASN A 140 -5.37 -27.52 8.57
C ASN A 140 -5.22 -26.67 9.85
N LEU A 141 -5.44 -25.35 9.72
CA LEU A 141 -5.35 -24.42 10.84
C LEU A 141 -6.60 -24.50 11.72
N GLU A 142 -6.43 -24.94 12.96
CA GLU A 142 -7.47 -24.89 14.01
C GLU A 142 -7.02 -23.87 15.06
N MET A 143 -7.95 -23.05 15.57
CA MET A 143 -7.64 -21.94 16.46
C MET A 143 -8.71 -21.77 17.53
N SER A 144 -8.27 -21.32 18.71
CA SER A 144 -9.15 -20.88 19.77
C SER A 144 -8.75 -19.52 20.31
N SER A 145 -9.69 -18.88 20.99
CA SER A 145 -9.47 -17.67 21.77
C SER A 145 -10.24 -17.76 23.07
N THR A 146 -9.71 -17.13 24.11
CA THR A 146 -10.31 -17.10 25.45
C THR A 146 -11.45 -16.10 25.59
N GLY A 147 -11.75 -15.33 24.53
CA GLY A 147 -12.81 -14.34 24.52
C GLY A 147 -12.98 -13.71 23.13
N ASP A 148 -13.57 -12.52 23.11
CA ASP A 148 -13.68 -11.69 21.92
C ASP A 148 -12.29 -11.27 21.42
N ILE A 149 -12.09 -11.29 20.12
CA ILE A 149 -10.81 -11.12 19.44
C ILE A 149 -10.68 -9.69 18.92
N VAL A 150 -11.70 -9.18 18.25
CA VAL A 150 -11.70 -7.82 17.69
C VAL A 150 -12.77 -6.99 18.37
N ASN A 151 -12.38 -5.80 18.82
CA ASN A 151 -13.25 -4.75 19.29
C ASN A 151 -13.23 -3.57 18.31
N TRP A 152 -14.35 -2.88 18.19
CA TRP A 152 -14.48 -1.68 17.39
C TRP A 152 -15.22 -0.59 18.17
N GLN A 153 -14.92 0.66 17.83
CA GLN A 153 -15.61 1.82 18.38
C GLN A 153 -15.73 2.91 17.32
N ILE A 154 -16.85 3.65 17.34
CA ILE A 154 -17.03 4.85 16.53
C ILE A 154 -17.09 6.05 17.47
N LEU A 155 -16.12 6.94 17.32
CA LEU A 155 -16.06 8.18 18.07
C LEU A 155 -16.71 9.28 17.25
N GLY A 156 -17.79 9.84 17.79
CA GLY A 156 -18.35 11.11 17.36
C GLY A 156 -17.79 12.25 18.18
N LYS A 157 -18.21 13.48 17.85
CA LYS A 157 -17.76 14.68 18.57
C LYS A 157 -18.15 14.68 20.05
N THR A 158 -19.34 14.18 20.36
CA THR A 158 -19.96 14.29 21.69
C THR A 158 -20.22 12.95 22.35
N ASP A 159 -20.15 11.86 21.60
CA ASP A 159 -20.54 10.54 22.06
C ASP A 159 -19.65 9.46 21.41
N VAL A 160 -19.65 8.26 21.99
CA VAL A 160 -18.88 7.11 21.53
C VAL A 160 -19.79 5.89 21.50
N LEU A 161 -19.86 5.22 20.34
CA LEU A 161 -20.45 3.89 20.22
C LEU A 161 -19.34 2.85 20.37
N ASN A 162 -19.49 1.94 21.32
CA ASN A 162 -18.63 0.77 21.47
C ASN A 162 -19.35 -0.47 20.98
N ALA A 163 -18.60 -1.48 20.55
CA ALA A 163 -19.17 -2.79 20.25
C ALA A 163 -19.78 -3.43 21.52
N ASP A 164 -21.06 -3.75 21.44
CA ASP A 164 -21.78 -4.51 22.48
C ASP A 164 -21.46 -6.01 22.41
N ASP A 165 -21.84 -6.76 23.46
CA ASP A 165 -21.65 -8.21 23.52
C ASP A 165 -22.47 -8.89 22.39
N GLY A 166 -21.77 -9.52 21.44
CA GLY A 166 -22.34 -10.08 20.19
C GLY A 166 -22.08 -9.26 18.92
N GLN A 167 -21.46 -8.08 19.04
CA GLN A 167 -20.93 -7.28 17.92
C GLN A 167 -19.40 -7.35 17.83
N ARG A 168 -18.80 -8.12 18.73
CA ARG A 168 -17.38 -8.41 18.78
C ARG A 168 -17.10 -9.73 18.09
N PHE A 169 -15.94 -9.84 17.48
CA PHE A 169 -15.54 -11.03 16.75
C PHE A 169 -15.08 -12.12 17.71
N SER A 170 -15.79 -13.23 17.83
CA SER A 170 -15.43 -14.34 18.73
C SER A 170 -14.67 -15.46 18.02
N SER A 171 -14.02 -16.35 18.77
CA SER A 171 -13.39 -17.57 18.20
C SER A 171 -14.39 -18.50 17.50
N GLY A 172 -15.67 -18.46 17.91
CA GLY A 172 -16.75 -19.22 17.28
C GLY A 172 -17.17 -18.70 15.91
N ASP A 173 -16.85 -17.44 15.57
CA ASP A 173 -17.16 -16.84 14.27
C ASP A 173 -16.11 -17.19 13.21
N ILE A 174 -14.92 -17.61 13.65
CA ILE A 174 -13.84 -18.13 12.80
C ILE A 174 -14.16 -19.56 12.31
N CYS A 175 -14.87 -20.34 13.13
CA CYS A 175 -15.27 -21.71 12.80
C CYS A 175 -16.79 -21.85 12.94
N ASN A 176 -17.53 -21.87 11.83
CA ASN A 176 -18.97 -22.14 11.85
C ASN A 176 -19.25 -23.47 12.58
N SER A 177 -19.67 -23.38 13.85
CA SER A 177 -19.86 -24.49 14.78
C SER A 177 -21.20 -25.21 14.59
N SER A 178 -21.89 -25.00 13.47
CA SER A 178 -23.14 -25.71 13.16
C SER A 178 -22.95 -27.23 12.93
N LEU A 179 -21.71 -27.72 12.90
CA LEU A 179 -21.41 -29.15 12.85
C LEU A 179 -20.48 -29.53 14.01
N THR A 180 -21.09 -30.11 15.05
CA THR A 180 -20.47 -30.89 16.13
C THR A 180 -19.63 -30.13 17.15
N GLY A 181 -20.27 -29.50 18.14
CA GLY A 181 -19.96 -29.58 19.60
C GLY A 181 -18.53 -29.40 20.15
N ALA A 182 -17.56 -29.09 19.31
CA ALA A 182 -16.15 -28.85 19.59
C ALA A 182 -15.68 -27.88 18.50
N GLY A 183 -14.87 -26.89 18.84
CA GLY A 183 -14.35 -25.85 17.93
C GLY A 183 -13.41 -26.38 16.86
N ILE A 184 -13.87 -27.33 16.04
CA ILE A 184 -13.12 -27.95 14.96
C ILE A 184 -13.65 -27.36 13.67
N CYS A 185 -12.81 -26.59 12.97
CA CYS A 185 -13.06 -26.09 11.62
C CYS A 185 -12.94 -27.26 10.59
N PRO A 186 -14.02 -27.84 10.04
CA PRO A 186 -13.87 -28.85 8.98
C PRO A 186 -13.60 -28.14 7.65
N GLY A 187 -12.83 -28.78 6.76
CA GLY A 187 -12.23 -28.22 5.52
C GLY A 187 -13.10 -27.46 4.50
N THR A 188 -14.38 -27.18 4.77
CA THR A 188 -15.19 -26.19 4.05
C THR A 188 -15.00 -24.74 4.53
N VAL A 189 -14.32 -24.52 5.66
CA VAL A 189 -13.95 -23.18 6.20
C VAL A 189 -12.70 -22.58 5.52
N LEU A 190 -12.06 -23.32 4.60
CA LEU A 190 -10.89 -22.87 3.83
C LEU A 190 -11.15 -21.63 2.95
N ASN A 191 -12.40 -21.39 2.53
CA ASN A 191 -12.74 -20.21 1.73
C ASN A 191 -12.87 -18.95 2.58
N SER A 192 -13.43 -19.00 3.79
CA SER A 192 -13.59 -17.80 4.66
C SER A 192 -12.25 -17.32 5.22
N LEU A 193 -11.30 -18.22 5.47
CA LEU A 193 -9.92 -17.87 5.81
C LEU A 193 -9.19 -17.15 4.66
N LYS A 194 -9.63 -17.33 3.40
CA LYS A 194 -9.11 -16.63 2.22
C LYS A 194 -9.89 -15.37 1.88
N THR A 195 -11.20 -15.33 2.10
CA THR A 195 -12.05 -14.20 1.69
C THR A 195 -12.30 -13.16 2.78
N GLY A 196 -12.06 -13.49 4.06
CA GLY A 196 -12.50 -12.67 5.17
C GLY A 196 -13.79 -13.14 5.79
N PHE A 197 -13.91 -12.89 7.09
CA PHE A 197 -15.16 -12.89 7.84
C PHE A 197 -15.67 -11.45 7.91
N LEU A 198 -16.95 -11.26 7.59
CA LEU A 198 -17.62 -9.98 7.75
C LEU A 198 -17.94 -9.75 9.23
N LEU A 199 -17.66 -8.56 9.73
CA LEU A 199 -18.07 -8.16 11.07
C LEU A 199 -19.61 -8.04 11.12
N ASP A 200 -20.27 -9.00 11.77
CA ASP A 200 -21.74 -9.07 11.87
C ASP A 200 -22.30 -7.97 12.79
N ASN A 201 -23.57 -7.59 12.58
CA ASN A 201 -24.30 -6.53 13.31
C ASN A 201 -23.83 -5.06 13.13
N THR A 202 -23.05 -4.76 12.10
CA THR A 202 -22.82 -3.36 11.68
C THR A 202 -24.06 -2.69 11.05
N SER A 203 -25.15 -3.43 10.80
CA SER A 203 -26.21 -3.02 9.87
C SER A 203 -27.31 -2.11 10.44
N SER A 204 -27.42 -1.93 11.77
CA SER A 204 -28.37 -0.98 12.37
C SER A 204 -27.70 0.08 13.25
N ASP A 205 -26.83 -0.32 14.17
CA ASP A 205 -26.38 0.56 15.25
C ASP A 205 -25.32 1.55 14.78
N ILE A 206 -24.40 1.09 13.94
CA ILE A 206 -23.39 1.94 13.29
C ILE A 206 -24.05 2.98 12.36
N PRO A 207 -24.93 2.61 11.41
CA PRO A 207 -25.65 3.59 10.59
C PRO A 207 -26.43 4.59 11.43
N ASN A 208 -27.12 4.15 12.48
CA ASN A 208 -27.91 5.03 13.34
C ASN A 208 -27.02 6.00 14.11
N PHE A 209 -25.96 5.51 14.75
CA PHE A 209 -25.01 6.35 15.47
C PHE A 209 -24.33 7.35 14.54
N TYR A 210 -23.87 6.89 13.38
CA TYR A 210 -23.23 7.74 12.40
C TYR A 210 -24.17 8.84 11.88
N ASN A 211 -25.40 8.50 11.52
CA ASN A 211 -26.37 9.49 11.03
C ASN A 211 -26.72 10.54 12.08
N ASN A 212 -26.80 10.15 13.36
CA ASN A 212 -27.16 11.04 14.45
C ASN A 212 -25.99 11.92 14.91
N ASN A 213 -24.77 11.35 14.99
CA ASN A 213 -23.61 11.99 15.65
C ASN A 213 -22.52 12.47 14.68
N CYS A 214 -22.48 11.97 13.44
CA CYS A 214 -21.43 12.28 12.45
C CYS A 214 -21.98 13.08 11.27
N ASN A 215 -23.08 12.60 10.67
CA ASN A 215 -23.62 13.14 9.41
C ASN A 215 -24.37 14.47 9.58
N SER A 216 -24.87 14.77 10.78
CA SER A 216 -25.79 15.89 11.01
C SER A 216 -25.13 17.27 11.08
N ASN A 217 -23.80 17.36 11.25
CA ASN A 217 -23.13 18.63 11.59
C ASN A 217 -21.71 18.81 10.98
N ASN A 218 -21.38 18.16 9.87
CA ASN A 218 -20.02 18.21 9.27
C ASN A 218 -18.90 17.81 10.25
N TYR A 219 -19.15 16.82 11.11
CA TYR A 219 -18.11 16.29 11.99
C TYR A 219 -17.55 15.00 11.40
N ASP A 220 -16.23 14.99 11.24
CA ASP A 220 -15.51 13.76 10.91
C ASP A 220 -15.57 12.83 12.12
N CYS A 221 -16.06 11.62 11.88
CA CYS A 221 -16.05 10.57 12.88
C CYS A 221 -14.81 9.70 12.73
N ILE A 222 -14.50 8.96 13.78
CA ILE A 222 -13.33 8.10 13.80
C ILE A 222 -13.79 6.68 14.11
N LEU A 223 -13.52 5.74 13.21
CA LEU A 223 -13.60 4.32 13.49
C LEU A 223 -12.27 3.86 14.07
N LYS A 224 -12.28 3.22 15.23
CA LYS A 224 -11.11 2.52 15.76
C LYS A 224 -11.38 1.02 15.82
N LEU A 225 -10.41 0.24 15.37
CA LEU A 225 -10.40 -1.21 15.40
C LEU A 225 -9.20 -1.67 16.24
N SER A 226 -9.39 -2.63 17.12
CA SER A 226 -8.33 -3.16 17.99
C SER A 226 -8.50 -4.65 18.23
N ILE A 227 -7.39 -5.38 18.28
CA ILE A 227 -7.39 -6.77 18.73
C ILE A 227 -7.28 -6.78 20.26
N ILE A 228 -8.23 -7.40 20.93
CA ILE A 228 -8.36 -7.43 22.40
C ILE A 228 -8.02 -8.79 23.03
N SER A 229 -8.04 -9.86 22.26
CA SER A 229 -7.60 -11.19 22.71
C SER A 229 -6.68 -11.86 21.71
N ASP A 230 -5.73 -12.62 22.23
CA ASP A 230 -4.87 -13.45 21.41
C ASP A 230 -5.65 -14.61 20.77
N LEU A 231 -5.28 -14.93 19.54
CA LEU A 231 -5.65 -16.17 18.86
C LEU A 231 -4.55 -17.19 19.05
N ILE A 232 -4.90 -18.40 19.49
CA ILE A 232 -3.96 -19.48 19.74
C ILE A 232 -4.22 -20.59 18.73
N ALA A 233 -3.16 -21.03 18.04
CA ALA A 233 -3.23 -22.17 17.14
C ALA A 233 -3.35 -23.46 17.95
N GLU A 234 -4.43 -24.20 17.74
CA GLU A 234 -4.61 -25.55 18.27
C GLU A 234 -4.01 -26.59 17.33
N ARG A 235 -3.94 -26.28 16.02
CA ARG A 235 -3.40 -27.17 14.99
C ARG A 235 -2.89 -26.42 13.76
N GLY A 236 -1.94 -26.99 13.02
CA GLY A 236 -1.55 -26.55 11.67
C GLY A 236 -0.25 -25.73 11.55
N ILE A 237 0.14 -24.97 12.58
CA ILE A 237 1.46 -24.29 12.64
C ILE A 237 2.34 -24.98 13.69
N GLU A 238 2.15 -24.59 14.95
CA GLU A 238 2.73 -25.17 16.16
C GLU A 238 1.64 -25.02 17.23
N GLU A 239 1.21 -26.12 17.82
CA GLU A 239 0.17 -26.14 18.84
C GLU A 239 0.56 -25.25 20.03
N GLY A 240 -0.38 -24.40 20.48
CA GLY A 240 -0.17 -23.44 21.57
C GLY A 240 0.52 -22.14 21.15
N LYS A 241 0.87 -21.96 19.87
CA LYS A 241 1.49 -20.72 19.38
C LYS A 241 0.44 -19.63 19.14
N LYS A 242 0.76 -18.41 19.58
CA LYS A 242 -0.06 -17.23 19.31
C LYS A 242 0.06 -16.80 17.85
N ILE A 243 -1.06 -16.48 17.23
CA ILE A 243 -1.12 -15.83 15.93
C ILE A 243 -0.64 -14.39 16.10
N PRO A 244 0.41 -13.96 15.38
CA PRO A 244 1.06 -12.67 15.64
C PRO A 244 0.22 -11.46 15.19
N TYR A 245 -0.62 -11.63 14.17
CA TYR A 245 -1.48 -10.57 13.62
C TYR A 245 -2.68 -11.17 12.88
N LEU A 246 -3.73 -10.36 12.75
CA LEU A 246 -4.83 -10.57 11.82
C LEU A 246 -4.64 -9.71 10.57
N GLU A 247 -5.34 -10.07 9.52
CA GLU A 247 -5.48 -9.29 8.31
C GLU A 247 -6.85 -8.62 8.29
N TYR A 248 -6.90 -7.35 7.91
CA TYR A 248 -8.14 -6.61 7.74
C TYR A 248 -8.24 -5.97 6.36
N ARG A 249 -9.49 -5.80 5.91
CA ARG A 249 -9.87 -5.04 4.73
C ARG A 249 -11.23 -4.38 4.99
N ILE A 250 -11.39 -3.11 4.66
CA ILE A 250 -12.65 -2.40 4.76
C ILE A 250 -13.05 -1.94 3.36
N ASP A 251 -14.27 -2.21 2.97
CA ASP A 251 -14.85 -1.82 1.69
C ASP A 251 -15.98 -0.81 1.92
N PHE A 252 -15.87 0.34 1.27
CA PHE A 252 -16.85 1.43 1.34
C PHE A 252 -17.74 1.51 0.09
N ASP A 253 -17.60 0.54 -0.84
CA ASP A 253 -18.36 0.23 -2.07
C ASP A 253 -18.50 1.38 -3.10
N ASP A 254 -18.77 2.61 -2.67
CA ASP A 254 -19.01 3.77 -3.53
C ASP A 254 -18.42 5.09 -3.00
N GLN A 255 -17.76 5.09 -1.83
CA GLN A 255 -17.20 6.31 -1.23
C GLN A 255 -15.70 6.25 -1.03
N ALA A 256 -15.01 7.20 -1.66
CA ALA A 256 -13.58 7.40 -1.47
C ALA A 256 -13.34 8.02 -0.09
N ILE A 257 -12.78 7.24 0.83
CA ILE A 257 -12.43 7.70 2.16
C ILE A 257 -10.93 7.95 2.28
N PRO A 258 -10.50 8.82 3.20
CA PRO A 258 -9.08 9.08 3.45
C PRO A 258 -8.33 7.82 3.85
N THR A 259 -7.20 7.58 3.21
CA THR A 259 -6.30 6.48 3.56
C THR A 259 -5.39 6.88 4.72
N ASN A 260 -4.96 5.91 5.52
CA ASN A 260 -3.94 6.12 6.57
C ASN A 260 -2.52 6.25 6.00
N ILE A 261 -2.38 6.08 4.69
CA ILE A 261 -1.11 6.11 3.97
C ILE A 261 -1.33 6.99 2.73
N ILE A 262 -0.50 8.00 2.56
CA ILE A 262 -0.43 8.77 1.31
C ILE A 262 0.45 8.01 0.34
N GLN A 263 -0.09 7.75 -0.84
CA GLN A 263 0.68 7.25 -1.98
C GLN A 263 1.12 8.42 -2.85
N ILE A 264 2.40 8.44 -3.20
CA ILE A 264 2.97 9.39 -4.14
C ILE A 264 3.56 8.61 -5.30
N GLU A 265 2.93 8.72 -6.47
CA GLU A 265 3.49 8.23 -7.72
C GLU A 265 4.29 9.35 -8.35
N ILE A 266 5.52 9.09 -8.78
CA ILE A 266 6.39 10.08 -9.43
C ILE A 266 6.95 9.50 -10.71
N GLY A 267 7.08 10.36 -11.73
CA GLY A 267 7.60 10.01 -13.03
C GLY A 267 8.57 11.07 -13.53
N GLY A 268 9.71 10.63 -14.05
CA GLY A 268 10.68 11.46 -14.75
C GLY A 268 10.89 10.94 -16.17
N LEU A 269 10.75 11.83 -17.17
CA LEU A 269 10.97 11.49 -18.57
C LEU A 269 12.08 12.35 -19.16
N SER A 270 13.10 11.71 -19.74
CA SER A 270 14.18 12.39 -20.47
C SER A 270 14.57 11.61 -21.72
N TYR A 271 14.34 12.18 -22.91
CA TYR A 271 14.75 11.62 -24.20
C TYR A 271 14.41 10.13 -24.38
N GLY A 272 13.17 9.74 -24.07
CA GLY A 272 12.66 8.37 -24.19
C GLY A 272 12.99 7.44 -23.01
N PHE A 273 13.83 7.88 -22.06
CA PHE A 273 14.05 7.18 -20.80
C PHE A 273 13.02 7.64 -19.78
N ARG A 274 12.24 6.68 -19.27
CA ARG A 274 11.22 6.89 -18.24
C ARG A 274 11.64 6.18 -16.96
N LYS A 275 11.57 6.90 -15.84
CA LYS A 275 11.74 6.34 -14.51
C LYS A 275 10.54 6.72 -13.67
N ASP A 276 9.83 5.71 -13.17
CA ASP A 276 8.70 5.88 -12.26
C ASP A 276 9.04 5.30 -10.87
N PHE A 277 8.53 5.92 -9.81
CA PHE A 277 8.54 5.39 -8.46
C PHE A 277 7.15 5.54 -7.83
N THR A 278 6.87 4.66 -6.88
CA THR A 278 5.72 4.78 -5.98
C THR A 278 6.27 4.78 -4.56
N LEU A 279 5.89 5.80 -3.80
CA LEU A 279 6.31 6.00 -2.42
C LEU A 279 5.08 5.99 -1.52
N TYR A 280 5.25 5.47 -0.31
CA TYR A 280 4.21 5.39 0.71
C TYR A 280 4.66 6.16 1.93
N TYR A 281 3.82 7.08 2.37
CA TYR A 281 4.04 7.86 3.58
C TYR A 281 2.90 7.56 4.55
N PRO A 282 3.16 6.95 5.72
CA PRO A 282 2.13 6.85 6.74
C PRO A 282 1.71 8.26 7.15
N LEU A 283 0.41 8.49 7.23
CA LEU A 283 -0.10 9.67 7.90
C LEU A 283 -0.03 9.39 9.39
N ASP A 284 0.91 10.04 10.08
CA ASP A 284 0.95 10.00 11.55
C ASP A 284 -0.40 10.53 12.06
N SER A 285 -1.18 9.66 12.71
CA SER A 285 -2.44 10.05 13.33
C SER A 285 -2.13 10.92 14.55
N LEU A 286 -2.16 12.24 14.37
CA LEU A 286 -1.91 13.28 15.37
C LEU A 286 -2.90 13.32 16.56
N ILE A 287 -3.54 12.20 16.92
CA ILE A 287 -4.41 12.07 18.10
C ILE A 287 -3.69 11.28 19.19
N ASP A 288 -2.46 11.70 19.51
CA ASP A 288 -1.65 11.23 20.64
C ASP A 288 -2.32 11.43 22.02
N ALA A 289 -3.45 12.15 22.08
CA ALA A 289 -4.16 12.39 23.33
C ALA A 289 -5.18 11.29 23.71
N TYR A 290 -5.55 10.41 22.79
CA TYR A 290 -6.43 9.26 23.04
C TYR A 290 -5.70 7.91 22.87
N ASP A 291 -4.37 7.95 22.75
CA ASP A 291 -3.49 6.80 22.48
C ASP A 291 -3.13 5.98 23.73
N PHE A 292 -3.72 6.31 24.89
CA PHE A 292 -3.43 5.62 26.16
C PHE A 292 -4.41 4.49 26.52
N THR A 293 -5.56 4.40 25.84
CA THR A 293 -6.47 3.26 26.01
C THR A 293 -6.14 2.19 24.99
N VAL A 294 -5.03 1.48 25.24
CA VAL A 294 -5.00 0.05 24.92
C VAL A 294 -6.16 -0.54 25.73
N PHE A 295 -7.17 -1.09 25.05
CA PHE A 295 -8.22 -1.85 25.73
C PHE A 295 -7.53 -3.00 26.47
N GLN A 296 -7.48 -2.90 27.81
CA GLN A 296 -7.14 -4.00 28.70
C GLN A 296 -8.41 -4.59 29.29
#